data_AF-A4WKW8-F1
#
_entry.id   AF-A4WKW8-F1
#
_cell.length_a   1.000
_cell.length_b   1.000
_cell.length_c   1.000
_cell.angle_alpha   90.00
_cell.angle_beta   90.00
_cell.angle_gamma   90.00
#
_symmetry.space_group_name_H-M   'P 1'
#
loop_
_entity.id
_entity.type
_entity.pdbx_description
1 polymer ?
#
loop_
_entity_poly.entity_id
_entity_poly.type
_entity_poly.pdbx_seq_one_letter_code
_entity_poly.pdbx_strand_id
1 'polypeptide(L)'
;MLTLRALLILAAATAATAAAALGVFISIQHADPYTKNAAEAIAAGKPVKAPNPVSIIAYRVNYTRGDAAHPYVLTDKPGVFPPLYALGVGNGCPTQLPPAFYNKTYTAANNTVHTTGCSYVLPYVERSRVTHYVALCRGGTDLRAEVVEEDYGLVIRAVLVDC
;
A
#
# COMPACT_ATOMS: atom_id res chain seq x y z
N MET A 1 -12.76 -27.46 47.89
CA MET A 1 -13.62 -28.09 46.86
C MET A 1 -14.15 -26.98 45.97
N LEU A 2 -13.65 -26.86 44.73
CA LEU A 2 -14.29 -25.98 43.76
C LEU A 2 -15.67 -26.58 43.44
N THR A 3 -16.72 -25.79 43.63
CA THR A 3 -18.08 -26.21 43.30
C THR A 3 -18.24 -26.31 41.77
N LEU A 4 -19.14 -27.16 41.30
CA LEU A 4 -19.42 -27.37 39.86
C LEU A 4 -19.65 -26.04 39.11
N ARG A 5 -20.28 -25.05 39.77
CA ARG A 5 -20.48 -23.69 39.26
C ARG A 5 -19.17 -22.95 39.01
N ALA A 6 -18.20 -23.05 39.92
CA ALA A 6 -16.90 -22.40 39.75
C ALA A 6 -16.12 -23.01 38.57
N LEU A 7 -16.21 -24.33 38.38
CA LEU A 7 -15.62 -25.02 37.22
C LEU A 7 -16.25 -24.58 35.89
N LEU A 8 -17.58 -24.45 35.84
CA LEU A 8 -18.29 -23.99 34.64
C LEU A 8 -17.95 -22.55 34.28
N ILE A 9 -17.85 -21.65 35.27
CA ILE A 9 -17.46 -20.25 35.04
C ILE A 9 -16.02 -20.17 34.52
N LEU A 10 -15.11 -20.97 35.07
CA LEU A 10 -13.71 -21.00 34.63
C LEU A 10 -13.58 -21.55 33.19
N ALA A 11 -14.35 -22.58 32.85
CA ALA A 11 -14.41 -23.15 31.50
C ALA A 11 -14.99 -22.14 30.49
N ALA A 12 -16.06 -21.43 30.84
CA ALA A 12 -16.64 -20.40 29.99
C ALA A 12 -15.67 -19.22 29.77
N ALA A 13 -14.99 -18.77 30.83
CA ALA A 13 -14.00 -17.70 30.74
C ALA A 13 -12.82 -18.09 29.86
N THR A 14 -12.28 -19.31 30.00
CA THR A 14 -11.17 -19.79 29.15
C THR A 14 -11.57 -19.95 27.69
N ALA A 15 -12.78 -20.46 27.42
CA ALA A 15 -13.32 -20.54 26.07
C ALA A 15 -13.51 -19.16 25.42
N ALA A 16 -14.01 -18.17 26.19
CA ALA A 16 -14.18 -16.80 25.72
C ALA A 16 -12.82 -16.14 25.38
N THR A 17 -11.81 -16.33 26.23
CA THR A 17 -10.45 -15.81 25.98
C THR A 17 -9.81 -16.47 24.76
N ALA A 18 -9.99 -17.79 24.59
CA ALA A 18 -9.49 -18.51 23.42
C ALA A 18 -10.18 -18.03 22.12
N ALA A 19 -11.50 -17.82 22.15
CA ALA A 19 -12.25 -17.28 21.01
C ALA A 19 -11.82 -15.85 20.66
N ALA A 20 -11.61 -15.00 21.67
CA ALA A 20 -11.08 -13.65 21.47
C ALA A 20 -9.67 -13.67 20.88
N ALA A 21 -8.78 -14.52 21.39
CA ALA A 21 -7.44 -14.70 20.85
C ALA A 21 -7.47 -15.18 19.40
N LEU A 22 -8.30 -16.18 19.06
CA LEU A 22 -8.47 -16.64 17.68
C LEU A 22 -9.01 -15.54 16.78
N GLY A 23 -9.98 -14.74 17.25
CA GLY A 23 -10.49 -13.58 16.52
C GLY A 23 -9.40 -12.54 16.24
N VAL A 24 -8.54 -12.26 17.22
CA VAL A 24 -7.36 -11.38 17.05
C VAL A 24 -6.34 -11.99 16.08
N PHE A 25 -6.04 -13.28 16.17
CA PHE A 25 -5.12 -13.95 15.24
C PHE A 25 -5.63 -13.94 13.80
N ILE A 26 -6.91 -14.26 13.59
CA ILE A 26 -7.54 -14.23 12.26
C ILE A 26 -7.52 -12.81 11.69
N SER A 27 -7.83 -11.80 12.51
CA SER A 27 -7.80 -10.40 12.06
C SER A 27 -6.38 -9.90 11.77
N ILE A 28 -5.36 -10.31 12.55
CA ILE A 28 -3.95 -10.00 12.24
C ILE A 28 -3.49 -10.70 10.95
N GLN A 29 -3.87 -11.96 10.74
CA GLN A 29 -3.58 -12.69 9.50
C GLN A 29 -4.23 -12.03 8.29
N HIS A 30 -5.44 -11.48 8.43
CA HIS A 30 -6.12 -10.74 7.37
C HIS A 30 -5.59 -9.30 7.21
N ALA A 31 -5.01 -8.73 8.25
CA ALA A 31 -4.50 -7.36 8.24
C ALA A 31 -3.13 -7.20 7.56
N ASP A 32 -2.43 -8.31 7.24
CA ASP A 32 -1.08 -8.38 6.66
C ASP A 32 -0.22 -7.14 6.98
N PRO A 33 0.19 -6.97 8.26
CA PRO A 33 0.88 -5.77 8.70
C PRO A 33 2.22 -5.56 7.99
N TYR A 34 2.85 -6.62 7.50
CA TYR A 34 4.13 -6.54 6.79
C TYR A 34 3.96 -5.91 5.42
N THR A 35 2.93 -6.31 4.67
CA THR A 35 2.60 -5.70 3.39
C THR A 35 2.24 -4.23 3.54
N LYS A 36 1.50 -3.86 4.60
CA LYS A 36 1.17 -2.45 4.88
C LYS A 36 2.40 -1.63 5.23
N ASN A 37 3.22 -2.11 6.16
CA ASN A 37 4.45 -1.43 6.55
C ASN A 37 5.42 -1.28 5.38
N ALA A 38 5.51 -2.29 4.50
CA ALA A 38 6.33 -2.23 3.31
C ALA A 38 5.84 -1.14 2.35
N ALA A 39 4.54 -1.07 2.09
CA ALA A 39 3.94 -0.04 1.25
C ALA A 39 4.13 1.37 1.84
N GLU A 40 3.91 1.56 3.14
CA GLU A 40 4.12 2.86 3.80
C GLU A 40 5.60 3.29 3.79
N ALA A 41 6.53 2.36 4.02
CA ALA A 41 7.96 2.65 3.94
C ALA A 41 8.37 3.04 2.52
N ILE A 42 7.89 2.31 1.50
CA ILE A 42 8.09 2.67 0.09
C ILE A 42 7.49 4.04 -0.22
N ALA A 43 6.26 4.31 0.21
CA ALA A 43 5.61 5.62 0.03
C ALA A 43 6.46 6.76 0.60
N ALA A 44 7.09 6.52 1.76
CA ALA A 44 8.00 7.43 2.44
C ALA A 44 9.43 7.47 1.85
N GLY A 45 9.76 6.61 0.87
CA GLY A 45 11.12 6.50 0.33
C GLY A 45 12.13 5.94 1.34
N LYS A 46 11.71 5.01 2.19
CA LYS A 46 12.52 4.40 3.25
C LYS A 46 12.76 2.91 3.01
N PRO A 47 13.91 2.37 3.44
CA PRO A 47 14.15 0.92 3.40
C PRO A 47 13.29 0.18 4.43
N VAL A 48 12.93 -1.07 4.14
CA VAL A 48 12.10 -1.91 4.99
C VAL A 48 12.48 -3.39 4.84
N LYS A 49 12.57 -4.09 5.97
CA LYS A 49 12.75 -5.54 6.01
C LYS A 49 11.45 -6.23 6.39
N ALA A 50 11.00 -7.12 5.53
CA ALA A 50 9.87 -8.00 5.78
C ALA A 50 10.37 -9.39 6.23
N PRO A 51 9.71 -10.04 7.20
CA PRO A 51 10.09 -11.38 7.64
C PRO A 51 9.83 -12.45 6.57
N ASN A 52 8.90 -12.18 5.66
CA ASN A 52 8.55 -13.05 4.53
C ASN A 52 8.66 -12.26 3.21
N PRO A 53 8.92 -12.93 2.08
CA PRO A 53 8.95 -12.27 0.78
C PRO A 53 7.62 -11.57 0.46
N VAL A 54 7.72 -10.32 0.06
CA VAL A 54 6.57 -9.50 -0.39
C VAL A 54 6.71 -9.26 -1.89
N SER A 55 5.66 -9.59 -2.64
CA SER A 55 5.62 -9.35 -4.09
C SER A 55 5.38 -7.87 -4.41
N ILE A 56 5.95 -7.40 -5.52
CA ILE A 56 5.79 -6.04 -6.05
C ILE A 56 5.30 -6.12 -7.49
N ILE A 57 4.24 -5.37 -7.79
CA ILE A 57 3.68 -5.20 -9.13
C ILE A 57 3.67 -3.70 -9.46
N ALA A 58 4.21 -3.33 -10.60
CA ALA A 58 4.10 -1.97 -11.13
C ALA A 58 2.88 -1.86 -12.04
N TYR A 59 2.02 -0.87 -11.78
CA TYR A 59 0.89 -0.52 -12.63
C TYR A 59 1.18 0.77 -13.37
N ARG A 60 1.12 0.73 -14.70
CA ARG A 60 1.17 1.93 -15.52
C ARG A 60 -0.11 2.73 -15.34
N VAL A 61 0.03 4.01 -15.01
CA VAL A 61 -1.09 4.93 -14.76
C VAL A 61 -0.78 6.30 -15.36
N ASN A 62 -1.80 7.13 -15.51
CA ASN A 62 -1.67 8.48 -16.04
C ASN A 62 -2.47 9.46 -15.18
N TYR A 63 -2.26 10.75 -15.42
CA TYR A 63 -3.08 11.81 -14.86
C TYR A 63 -3.71 12.63 -15.98
N THR A 64 -5.00 12.93 -15.85
CA THR A 64 -5.69 13.92 -16.68
C THR A 64 -5.96 15.20 -15.89
N ARG A 65 -6.28 16.28 -16.60
CA ARG A 65 -6.71 17.54 -15.99
C ARG A 65 -8.10 17.35 -15.38
N GLY A 66 -8.24 17.71 -14.11
CA GLY A 66 -9.51 17.71 -13.40
C GLY A 66 -10.11 19.12 -13.27
N ASP A 67 -10.74 19.38 -12.12
CA ASP A 67 -11.36 20.66 -11.79
C ASP A 67 -10.41 21.60 -11.02
N ALA A 68 -10.90 22.77 -10.61
CA ALA A 68 -10.09 23.77 -9.90
C ALA A 68 -9.62 23.30 -8.50
N ALA A 69 -10.38 22.42 -7.82
CA ALA A 69 -10.02 21.88 -6.52
C ALA A 69 -9.12 20.63 -6.64
N HIS A 70 -9.26 19.90 -7.74
CA HIS A 70 -8.60 18.64 -8.05
C HIS A 70 -7.94 18.74 -9.43
N PRO A 71 -6.87 19.53 -9.57
CA PRO A 71 -6.30 19.86 -10.87
C PRO A 71 -5.79 18.63 -11.64
N TYR A 72 -5.44 17.55 -10.92
CA TYR A 72 -4.98 16.30 -11.49
C TYR A 72 -5.71 15.10 -10.91
N VAL A 73 -6.22 14.26 -11.81
CA VAL A 73 -7.01 13.08 -11.45
C VAL A 73 -6.43 11.83 -12.12
N LEU A 74 -6.26 10.75 -11.36
CA LEU A 74 -5.68 9.50 -11.84
C LEU A 74 -6.59 8.85 -12.90
N THR A 75 -6.00 8.34 -13.98
CA THR A 75 -6.71 7.71 -15.09
C THR A 75 -5.88 6.62 -15.76
N ASP A 76 -6.57 5.71 -16.45
CA ASP A 76 -6.01 4.65 -17.29
C ASP A 76 -5.69 5.14 -18.72
N LYS A 77 -6.21 6.29 -19.12
CA LYS A 77 -6.00 6.86 -20.47
C LYS A 77 -4.76 7.75 -20.53
N PRO A 78 -4.12 7.91 -21.70
CA PRO A 78 -3.05 8.90 -21.88
C PRO A 78 -3.51 10.29 -21.44
N GLY A 79 -2.63 11.01 -20.76
CA GLY A 79 -2.98 12.26 -20.07
C GLY A 79 -1.96 13.36 -20.22
N VAL A 80 -1.91 14.24 -19.22
CA VAL A 80 -1.11 15.47 -19.22
C VAL A 80 0.39 15.20 -19.01
N PHE A 81 0.71 14.20 -18.17
CA PHE A 81 2.08 13.78 -17.90
C PHE A 81 2.45 12.54 -18.72
N PRO A 82 3.77 12.27 -18.89
CA PRO A 82 4.23 10.96 -19.30
C PRO A 82 3.64 9.86 -18.39
N PRO A 83 3.58 8.61 -18.88
CA PRO A 83 3.09 7.50 -18.08
C PRO A 83 3.86 7.39 -16.77
N LEU A 84 3.09 7.35 -15.68
CA LEU A 84 3.61 7.16 -14.34
C LEU A 84 3.38 5.71 -13.90
N TYR A 85 3.91 5.39 -12.73
CA TYR A 85 3.81 4.06 -12.15
C TYR A 85 3.27 4.15 -10.71
N ALA A 86 2.23 3.37 -10.46
CA ALA A 86 1.79 2.99 -9.13
C ALA A 86 2.39 1.62 -8.76
N LEU A 87 2.48 1.33 -7.47
CA LEU A 87 2.93 0.03 -6.98
C LEU A 87 1.82 -0.70 -6.25
N GLY A 88 1.69 -1.99 -6.51
CA GLY A 88 1.03 -2.95 -5.63
C GLY A 88 2.10 -3.70 -4.86
N VAL A 89 1.97 -3.72 -3.54
CA VAL A 89 2.83 -4.41 -2.61
C VAL A 89 1.97 -5.48 -1.94
N GLY A 90 2.38 -6.73 -2.01
CA GLY A 90 1.63 -7.85 -1.43
C GLY A 90 1.44 -9.02 -2.40
N ASN A 91 1.23 -10.20 -1.83
CA ASN A 91 1.16 -11.46 -2.58
C ASN A 91 -0.21 -11.70 -3.23
N GLY A 92 -1.23 -10.91 -2.89
CA GLY A 92 -2.59 -11.00 -3.45
C GLY A 92 -2.95 -9.87 -4.40
N CYS A 93 -1.97 -9.11 -4.89
CA CYS A 93 -2.23 -7.97 -5.77
C CYS A 93 -2.75 -8.44 -7.15
N PRO A 94 -3.85 -7.85 -7.66
CA PRO A 94 -4.37 -8.16 -8.99
C PRO A 94 -3.38 -7.72 -10.08
N THR A 95 -3.51 -8.27 -11.29
CA THR A 95 -2.64 -7.90 -12.43
C THR A 95 -2.92 -6.50 -12.97
N GLN A 96 -4.07 -5.93 -12.65
CA GLN A 96 -4.50 -4.60 -13.07
C GLN A 96 -4.88 -3.77 -11.84
N LEU A 97 -4.61 -2.47 -11.91
CA LEU A 97 -5.01 -1.54 -10.87
C LEU A 97 -6.56 -1.53 -10.78
N PRO A 98 -7.15 -1.74 -9.60
CA PRO A 98 -8.60 -1.71 -9.43
C PRO A 98 -9.23 -0.41 -9.95
N PRO A 99 -10.33 -0.48 -10.71
CA PRO A 99 -10.96 0.71 -11.31
C PRO A 99 -11.37 1.79 -10.30
N ALA A 100 -11.61 1.40 -9.04
CA ALA A 100 -11.98 2.29 -7.94
C ALA A 100 -10.87 3.29 -7.55
N PHE A 101 -9.64 3.14 -8.06
CA PHE A 101 -8.54 4.08 -7.86
C PHE A 101 -8.49 5.19 -8.92
N TYR A 102 -9.17 5.01 -10.06
CA TYR A 102 -9.26 6.05 -11.07
C TYR A 102 -10.29 7.11 -10.70
N ASN A 103 -10.23 8.24 -11.41
CA ASN A 103 -11.06 9.42 -11.18
C ASN A 103 -10.93 9.99 -9.74
N LYS A 104 -9.76 9.83 -9.13
CA LYS A 104 -9.41 10.35 -7.81
C LYS A 104 -8.11 11.15 -7.84
N THR A 105 -8.00 12.09 -6.92
CA THR A 105 -6.76 12.85 -6.67
C THR A 105 -6.06 12.28 -5.45
N TYR A 106 -4.74 12.16 -5.57
CA TYR A 106 -3.87 11.66 -4.52
C TYR A 106 -2.88 12.76 -4.13
N THR A 107 -2.50 12.75 -2.86
CA THR A 107 -1.51 13.61 -2.22
C THR A 107 -0.55 12.74 -1.43
N ALA A 108 0.55 13.32 -0.93
CA ALA A 108 1.49 12.59 -0.08
C ALA A 108 0.82 11.99 1.17
N ALA A 109 -0.31 12.56 1.62
CA ALA A 109 -1.02 12.13 2.82
C ALA A 109 -2.00 10.97 2.60
N ASN A 110 -2.41 10.67 1.36
CA ASN A 110 -3.46 9.69 1.08
C ASN A 110 -3.17 8.77 -0.12
N ASN A 111 -1.94 8.76 -0.62
CA ASN A 111 -1.56 7.97 -1.79
C ASN A 111 -1.38 6.48 -1.50
N THR A 112 -1.46 6.05 -0.24
CA THR A 112 -1.34 4.64 0.14
C THR A 112 -2.70 4.10 0.54
N VAL A 113 -3.12 3.00 -0.08
CA VAL A 113 -4.42 2.35 0.19
C VAL A 113 -4.24 0.86 0.44
N HIS A 114 -4.82 0.36 1.53
CA HIS A 114 -4.69 -1.03 1.92
C HIS A 114 -5.96 -1.82 1.64
N THR A 115 -5.80 -2.98 1.03
CA THR A 115 -6.85 -3.98 0.81
C THR A 115 -6.36 -5.34 1.32
N THR A 116 -7.25 -6.32 1.44
CA THR A 116 -6.87 -7.66 1.88
C THR A 116 -5.81 -8.26 0.94
N GLY A 117 -4.60 -8.48 1.46
CA GLY A 117 -3.49 -9.10 0.71
C GLY A 117 -2.79 -8.21 -0.32
N CYS A 118 -3.15 -6.93 -0.42
CA CYS A 118 -2.47 -5.97 -1.31
C CYS A 118 -2.57 -4.53 -0.78
N SER A 119 -1.45 -3.83 -0.75
CA SER A 119 -1.35 -2.40 -0.47
C SER A 119 -0.88 -1.67 -1.72
N TYR A 120 -1.57 -0.59 -2.07
CA TYR A 120 -1.29 0.20 -3.26
C TYR A 120 -0.61 1.49 -2.86
N VAL A 121 0.48 1.84 -3.54
CA VAL A 121 1.15 3.14 -3.43
C VAL A 121 0.96 3.85 -4.77
N LEU A 122 0.17 4.90 -4.75
CA LEU A 122 -0.27 5.61 -5.94
C LEU A 122 0.64 6.82 -6.18
N PRO A 123 0.91 7.17 -7.45
CA PRO A 123 1.57 8.43 -7.72
C PRO A 123 0.68 9.57 -7.24
N TYR A 124 1.29 10.74 -7.05
CA TYR A 124 0.56 11.95 -6.66
C TYR A 124 1.22 13.18 -7.25
N VAL A 125 0.44 14.25 -7.34
CA VAL A 125 0.90 15.54 -7.87
C VAL A 125 0.64 16.60 -6.83
N GLU A 126 1.70 17.27 -6.40
CA GLU A 126 1.63 18.38 -5.46
C GLU A 126 2.35 19.59 -6.05
N ARG A 127 1.59 20.67 -6.26
CA ARG A 127 2.08 21.90 -6.91
C ARG A 127 2.67 21.56 -8.30
N SER A 128 3.97 21.75 -8.47
CA SER A 128 4.75 21.47 -9.68
C SER A 128 5.65 20.24 -9.54
N ARG A 129 5.32 19.33 -8.61
CA ARG A 129 6.05 18.09 -8.37
C ARG A 129 5.15 16.87 -8.58
N VAL A 130 5.59 15.94 -9.42
CA VAL A 130 4.93 14.65 -9.65
C VAL A 130 5.78 13.56 -9.00
N THR A 131 5.19 12.79 -8.08
CA THR A 131 5.85 11.64 -7.47
C THR A 131 5.26 10.36 -8.04
N HIS A 132 6.12 9.43 -8.48
CA HIS A 132 5.74 8.09 -8.94
C HIS A 132 6.73 7.03 -8.46
N TYR A 133 6.39 5.76 -8.67
CA TYR A 133 7.06 4.66 -8.00
C TYR A 133 7.50 3.59 -9.01
N VAL A 134 8.80 3.34 -9.09
CA VAL A 134 9.40 2.46 -10.09
C VAL A 134 9.95 1.22 -9.39
N ALA A 135 9.35 0.07 -9.67
CA ALA A 135 9.88 -1.21 -9.19
C ALA A 135 11.02 -1.70 -10.08
N LEU A 136 12.19 -1.94 -9.49
CA LEU A 136 13.35 -2.56 -10.12
C LEU A 136 13.38 -4.08 -9.91
N CYS A 137 12.59 -4.56 -8.95
CA CYS A 137 12.45 -5.96 -8.58
C CYS A 137 10.96 -6.39 -8.58
N ARG A 138 10.72 -7.72 -8.58
CA ARG A 138 9.36 -8.30 -8.49
C ARG A 138 8.94 -8.65 -7.06
N GLY A 139 9.83 -8.47 -6.08
CA GLY A 139 9.59 -8.79 -4.68
C GLY A 139 10.83 -9.30 -3.97
N GLY A 140 10.78 -9.29 -2.64
CA GLY A 140 11.90 -9.68 -1.79
C GLY A 140 11.60 -9.46 -0.31
N THR A 141 12.63 -9.63 0.53
CA THR A 141 12.55 -9.40 1.98
C THR A 141 13.26 -8.14 2.44
N ASP A 142 14.23 -7.62 1.68
CA ASP A 142 14.96 -6.37 1.96
C ASP A 142 14.61 -5.34 0.89
N LEU A 143 13.54 -4.58 1.08
CA LEU A 143 13.09 -3.59 0.11
C LEU A 143 13.78 -2.26 0.36
N ARG A 144 14.44 -1.71 -0.66
CA ARG A 144 15.16 -0.44 -0.58
C ARG A 144 14.50 0.57 -1.50
N ALA A 145 14.00 1.66 -0.91
CA ALA A 145 13.46 2.77 -1.67
C ALA A 145 14.48 3.91 -1.73
N GLU A 146 14.81 4.35 -2.94
CA GLU A 146 15.66 5.51 -3.20
C GLU A 146 14.85 6.57 -3.95
N VAL A 147 15.10 7.83 -3.63
CA VAL A 147 14.38 8.96 -4.23
C VAL A 147 15.31 9.66 -5.21
N VAL A 148 14.91 9.69 -6.47
CA VAL A 148 15.59 10.44 -7.54
C VAL A 148 14.65 11.55 -8.00
N GLU A 149 15.16 12.79 -8.02
CA GLU A 149 14.41 13.94 -8.50
C GLU A 149 15.15 14.58 -9.67
N GLU A 150 14.40 14.97 -10.70
CA GLU A 150 14.93 15.71 -11.84
C GLU A 150 13.92 16.78 -12.28
N ASP A 151 14.44 17.95 -12.68
CA ASP A 151 13.63 19.11 -13.04
C ASP A 151 13.65 19.34 -14.56
N TYR A 152 12.47 19.24 -15.16
CA TYR A 152 12.23 19.47 -16.59
C TYR A 152 11.32 20.69 -16.84
N GLY A 153 11.26 21.63 -15.89
CA GLY A 153 10.19 22.64 -15.78
C GLY A 153 8.98 22.13 -14.97
N LEU A 154 9.01 20.85 -14.62
CA LEU A 154 8.17 20.14 -13.67
C LEU A 154 9.10 19.17 -12.94
N VAL A 155 9.04 19.13 -11.61
CA VAL A 155 9.90 18.24 -10.82
C VAL A 155 9.30 16.83 -10.88
N ILE A 156 10.01 15.89 -11.49
CA ILE A 156 9.65 14.48 -11.51
C ILE A 156 10.44 13.79 -10.39
N ARG A 157 9.71 13.24 -9.43
CA ARG A 157 10.25 12.48 -8.30
C ARG A 157 9.95 11.00 -8.50
N ALA A 158 10.97 10.22 -8.83
CA ALA A 158 10.88 8.77 -8.92
C ALA A 158 11.33 8.15 -7.59
N VAL A 159 10.46 7.32 -7.00
CA VAL A 159 10.86 6.42 -5.90
C VAL A 159 11.22 5.08 -6.53
N LEU A 160 12.52 4.81 -6.64
CA LEU A 160 13.06 3.56 -7.13
C LEU A 160 13.01 2.52 -6.02
N VAL A 161 12.40 1.36 -6.27
CA VAL A 161 12.26 0.29 -5.29
C VAL A 161 13.05 -0.93 -5.75
N ASP A 162 14.07 -1.27 -4.97
CA ASP A 162 14.95 -2.42 -5.17
C ASP A 162 14.73 -3.51 -4.10
N CYS A 163 15.14 -4.73 -4.43
CA CYS A 163 15.05 -5.95 -3.61
C CYS A 163 16.30 -6.81 -3.89
#